data_AF-A0A2W4U4E1-F1
#
_entry.id   AF-A0A2W4U4E1-F1
#
_cell.length_a   1.000
_cell.length_b   1.000
_cell.length_c   1.000
_cell.angle_alpha   90.00
_cell.angle_beta   90.00
_cell.angle_gamma   90.00
#
_symmetry.space_group_name_H-M   'P 1'
#
loop_
_entity.id
_entity.type
_entity.pdbx_description
1 polymer ?
#
loop_
_entity_poly.entity_id
_entity_poly.type
_entity_poly.pdbx_seq_one_letter_code
_entity_poly.pdbx_strand_id
1 'polypeptide(L)'
;MELWGEYARCMLEAVSVREAARRLGMNKDTAFRWRHRILAVLERATHPAPQGIVELCETRFPHSEKGRRIPGRNPRRRGIPPGREYRADSPWVCVVVACDRAGGATSGSAGRGRPRAVVLREWLLPALGRPCTLVGTAGRYSAYALACARTDVVYHQAPRHPSAARRGAFLLDSTARAQARVVRLRTWLRRFRGVATRYLDNYLRWHLAVDAEPTGLVGPAGGWALVGLGRIPR
;
A
#
# COMPACT_ATOMS: atom_id res chain seq x y z
N MET A 1 33.73 -3.68 -11.54
CA MET A 1 32.31 -3.83 -11.92
C MET A 1 31.46 -3.01 -10.98
N GLU A 2 30.61 -2.15 -11.53
CA GLU A 2 29.81 -1.20 -10.78
C GLU A 2 28.61 -1.92 -10.12
N LEU A 3 28.76 -2.32 -8.85
CA LEU A 3 27.77 -3.13 -8.11
C LEU A 3 26.39 -2.44 -7.97
N TRP A 4 26.31 -1.13 -8.20
CA TRP A 4 25.07 -0.35 -8.08
C TRP A 4 24.00 -0.77 -9.08
N GLY A 5 24.38 -1.02 -10.34
CA GLY A 5 23.44 -1.48 -11.37
C GLY A 5 22.85 -2.85 -11.02
N GLU A 6 23.68 -3.79 -10.60
CA GLU A 6 23.24 -5.12 -10.15
C GLU A 6 22.36 -5.06 -8.89
N TYR A 7 22.68 -4.15 -7.96
CA TYR A 7 21.84 -3.92 -6.78
C TYR A 7 20.47 -3.35 -7.15
N ALA A 8 20.42 -2.44 -8.12
CA ALA A 8 19.18 -1.90 -8.66
C ALA A 8 18.33 -3.00 -9.31
N ARG A 9 18.93 -3.92 -10.08
CA ARG A 9 18.22 -5.11 -10.62
C ARG A 9 17.64 -5.99 -9.52
N CYS A 10 18.42 -6.24 -8.46
CA CYS A 10 17.91 -6.94 -7.27
C CYS A 10 16.70 -6.23 -6.64
N MET A 11 16.66 -4.89 -6.69
CA MET A 11 15.49 -4.13 -6.23
C MET A 11 14.30 -4.21 -7.19
N LEU A 12 14.51 -4.23 -8.51
CA LEU A 12 13.43 -4.46 -9.47
C LEU A 12 12.78 -5.84 -9.29
N GLU A 13 13.59 -6.86 -9.01
CA GLU A 13 13.13 -8.22 -8.69
C GLU A 13 12.53 -8.36 -7.27
N ALA A 14 12.49 -7.28 -6.49
CA ALA A 14 11.97 -7.26 -5.12
C ALA A 14 12.62 -8.28 -4.17
N VAL A 15 13.89 -8.63 -4.37
CA VAL A 15 14.57 -9.59 -3.49
C VAL A 15 14.87 -8.99 -2.12
N SER A 16 15.05 -9.85 -1.10
CA SER A 16 15.37 -9.40 0.26
C SER A 16 16.79 -8.82 0.36
N VAL A 17 17.06 -8.00 1.38
CA VAL A 17 18.43 -7.45 1.61
C VAL A 17 19.47 -8.55 1.74
N ARG A 18 19.14 -9.65 2.43
CA ARG A 18 20.05 -10.79 2.62
C ARG A 18 20.33 -11.50 1.30
N GLU A 19 19.30 -11.63 0.47
CA GLU A 19 19.45 -12.27 -0.84
C GLU A 19 20.29 -11.41 -1.79
N ALA A 20 20.03 -10.10 -1.86
CA ALA A 20 20.86 -9.18 -2.63
C ALA A 20 22.32 -9.20 -2.16
N ALA A 21 22.55 -9.22 -0.85
CA ALA A 21 23.89 -9.32 -0.26
C ALA A 21 24.61 -10.61 -0.67
N ARG A 22 23.89 -11.75 -0.64
CA ARG A 22 24.41 -13.06 -1.07
C ARG A 22 24.75 -13.07 -2.56
N ARG A 23 23.85 -12.58 -3.42
CA ARG A 23 24.05 -12.56 -4.88
C ARG A 23 25.26 -11.73 -5.31
N LEU A 24 25.51 -10.62 -4.61
CA LEU A 24 26.57 -9.66 -4.96
C LEU A 24 27.83 -9.81 -4.11
N GLY A 25 27.92 -10.86 -3.27
CA GLY A 25 29.07 -11.09 -2.41
C GLY A 25 29.38 -9.94 -1.44
N MET A 26 28.38 -9.19 -1.00
CA MET A 26 28.57 -8.00 -0.16
C MET A 26 28.04 -8.17 1.26
N ASN A 27 28.51 -7.33 2.19
CA ASN A 27 27.99 -7.31 3.55
C ASN A 27 26.51 -6.90 3.58
N LYS A 28 25.69 -7.60 4.37
CA LYS A 28 24.25 -7.36 4.53
C LYS A 28 23.92 -5.93 4.98
N ASP A 29 24.74 -5.32 5.83
CA ASP A 29 24.52 -3.96 6.33
C ASP A 29 24.85 -2.92 5.25
N THR A 30 25.84 -3.20 4.39
CA THR A 30 26.11 -2.42 3.17
C THR A 30 24.91 -2.48 2.23
N ALA A 31 24.43 -3.68 1.92
CA ALA A 31 23.22 -3.88 1.12
C ALA A 31 22.01 -3.13 1.71
N PHE A 32 21.82 -3.19 3.04
CA PHE A 32 20.75 -2.48 3.72
C PHE A 32 20.85 -0.96 3.51
N ARG A 33 22.04 -0.38 3.72
CA ARG A 33 22.29 1.06 3.52
C ARG A 33 22.05 1.47 2.07
N TRP A 34 22.53 0.67 1.10
CA TRP A 34 22.34 0.93 -0.32
C TRP A 34 20.87 0.96 -0.71
N ARG A 35 20.10 -0.04 -0.27
CA ARG A 35 18.64 -0.04 -0.46
C ARG A 35 18.00 1.22 0.05
N HIS A 36 18.32 1.62 1.27
CA HIS A 36 17.70 2.80 1.87
C HIS A 36 18.11 4.11 1.19
N ARG A 37 19.33 4.19 0.63
CA ARG A 37 19.75 5.32 -0.21
C ARG A 37 18.95 5.39 -1.51
N ILE A 38 18.82 4.27 -2.23
CA ILE A 38 18.03 4.20 -3.48
C ILE A 38 16.57 4.56 -3.18
N LEU A 39 15.99 3.95 -2.14
CA LEU A 39 14.62 4.21 -1.71
C LEU A 39 14.38 5.66 -1.26
N ALA A 40 15.39 6.33 -0.72
CA ALA A 40 15.28 7.74 -0.33
C ALA A 40 15.25 8.67 -1.55
N VAL A 41 15.86 8.26 -2.68
CA VAL A 41 15.87 9.04 -3.94
C VAL A 41 14.66 8.72 -4.82
N LEU A 42 13.96 7.59 -4.58
CA LEU A 42 12.67 7.26 -5.19
C LEU A 42 11.53 8.15 -4.63
N GLU A 43 11.69 9.46 -4.75
CA GLU A 43 10.72 10.48 -4.32
C GLU A 43 9.62 10.73 -5.35
N ARG A 44 9.90 10.57 -6.65
CA ARG A 44 8.93 10.88 -7.71
C ARG A 44 8.08 9.68 -8.06
N ALA A 45 6.78 9.92 -8.17
CA ALA A 45 5.81 8.91 -8.54
C ALA A 45 6.17 8.31 -9.91
N THR A 46 6.34 6.99 -9.95
CA THR A 46 6.44 6.22 -11.20
C THR A 46 5.11 6.14 -11.93
N HIS A 47 4.01 6.37 -11.23
CA HIS A 47 2.66 6.41 -11.76
C HIS A 47 2.17 7.84 -11.93
N PRO A 48 1.31 8.11 -12.94
CA PRO A 48 0.59 9.36 -13.01
C PRO A 48 -0.32 9.52 -11.78
N ALA A 49 -0.68 10.77 -11.48
CA ALA A 49 -1.65 11.08 -10.44
C ALA A 49 -3.00 10.42 -10.77
N PRO A 50 -3.65 9.69 -9.83
CA PRO A 50 -4.99 9.16 -10.04
C PRO A 50 -5.99 10.27 -10.33
N GLN A 51 -6.80 10.12 -11.37
CA GLN A 51 -7.73 11.14 -11.86
C GLN A 51 -9.13 10.58 -12.17
N GLY A 52 -10.11 11.46 -12.37
CA GLY A 52 -11.48 11.07 -12.69
C GLY A 52 -12.17 10.34 -11.53
N ILE A 53 -12.41 9.03 -11.67
CA ILE A 53 -12.94 8.18 -10.59
C ILE A 53 -11.80 7.41 -9.96
N VAL A 54 -11.50 7.74 -8.70
CA VAL A 54 -10.37 7.19 -7.95
C VAL A 54 -10.90 6.27 -6.86
N GLU A 55 -10.67 4.97 -7.02
CA GLU A 55 -11.02 3.96 -6.03
C GLU A 55 -10.04 4.00 -4.86
N LEU A 56 -10.54 3.93 -3.63
CA LEU A 56 -9.77 3.99 -2.39
C LEU A 56 -9.98 2.73 -1.55
N CYS A 57 -8.87 2.19 -1.02
CA CYS A 57 -8.90 1.08 -0.08
C CYS A 57 -7.87 1.29 1.05
N GLU A 58 -8.30 0.99 2.27
CA GLU A 58 -7.44 0.99 3.44
C GLU A 58 -6.86 -0.40 3.71
N THR A 59 -5.65 -0.44 4.24
CA THR A 59 -5.10 -1.63 4.85
C THR A 59 -4.30 -1.28 6.11
N ARG A 60 -4.15 -2.27 6.99
CA ARG A 60 -3.47 -2.09 8.27
C ARG A 60 -2.18 -2.88 8.30
N PHE A 61 -1.11 -2.19 8.66
CA PHE A 61 0.16 -2.82 8.98
C PHE A 61 0.48 -2.66 10.45
N PRO A 62 1.15 -3.64 11.06
CA PRO A 62 1.59 -3.53 12.43
C PRO A 62 2.66 -2.46 12.60
N HIS A 63 2.54 -1.68 13.68
CA HIS A 63 3.58 -0.73 14.02
C HIS A 63 4.85 -1.46 14.43
N SER A 64 5.94 -1.13 13.75
CA SER A 64 7.21 -1.85 13.82
C SER A 64 8.36 -0.88 14.02
N GLU A 65 9.06 -1.05 15.14
CA GLU A 65 10.28 -0.33 15.50
C GLU A 65 11.53 -1.15 15.14
N LYS A 66 11.43 -2.02 14.13
CA LYS A 66 12.50 -2.93 13.72
C LYS A 66 13.78 -2.13 13.42
N GLY A 67 14.88 -2.53 14.06
CA GLY A 67 16.18 -1.86 13.93
C GLY A 67 16.36 -0.63 14.83
N ARG A 68 15.41 -0.32 15.71
CA ARG A 68 15.55 0.69 16.78
C ARG A 68 15.63 0.00 18.14
N ARG A 69 16.54 0.46 19.00
CA ARG A 69 16.55 0.11 20.43
C ARG A 69 15.51 0.97 21.15
N ILE A 70 14.60 0.35 21.89
CA ILE A 70 13.57 1.05 22.68
C ILE A 70 13.95 0.87 24.15
N PRO A 71 14.31 1.94 24.88
CA PRO A 71 14.54 1.88 26.31
C PRO A 71 13.31 1.31 27.05
N GLY A 72 13.53 0.51 28.10
CA GLY A 72 12.45 -0.02 28.94
C GLY A 72 11.58 -1.11 28.30
N ARG A 73 11.95 -1.63 27.12
CA ARG A 73 11.21 -2.70 26.46
C ARG A 73 12.13 -3.77 25.87
N ASN A 74 11.81 -5.03 26.18
CA ASN A 74 12.54 -6.17 25.61
C ASN A 74 12.44 -6.21 24.07
N PRO A 75 13.55 -6.51 23.36
CA PRO A 75 13.53 -6.65 21.90
C PRO A 75 12.53 -7.71 21.44
N ARG A 76 11.70 -7.37 20.44
CA ARG A 76 10.83 -8.36 19.78
C ARG A 76 11.69 -9.22 18.84
N ARG A 77 11.76 -10.54 19.08
CA ARG A 77 12.59 -11.47 18.29
C ARG A 77 11.93 -11.95 17.00
N ARG A 78 10.59 -12.01 16.93
CA ARG A 78 9.83 -12.47 15.76
C ARG A 78 8.65 -11.56 15.48
N GLY A 79 8.22 -11.53 14.22
CA GLY A 79 6.89 -11.06 13.87
C GLY A 79 5.83 -12.00 14.45
N ILE A 80 4.56 -11.66 14.28
CA ILE A 80 3.47 -12.52 14.74
C ILE A 80 3.45 -13.81 13.91
N PRO A 81 3.34 -14.99 14.56
CA PRO A 81 3.24 -16.27 13.85
C PRO A 81 2.09 -16.28 12.83
N PRO A 82 2.19 -17.06 11.75
CA PRO A 82 1.05 -17.33 10.86
C PRO A 82 -0.18 -17.79 11.65
N GLY A 83 -1.37 -17.27 11.31
CA GLY A 83 -2.62 -17.61 12.00
C GLY A 83 -2.86 -16.92 13.35
N ARG A 84 -1.89 -16.12 13.84
CA ARG A 84 -2.10 -15.23 15.00
C ARG A 84 -2.35 -13.81 14.50
N GLU A 85 -3.33 -13.13 15.08
CA GLU A 85 -3.55 -11.72 14.83
C GLU A 85 -2.66 -10.86 15.73
N TYR A 86 -2.43 -9.61 15.32
CA TYR A 86 -1.97 -8.60 16.26
C TYR A 86 -2.97 -8.53 17.40
N ARG A 87 -2.48 -8.46 18.65
CA ARG A 87 -3.38 -8.23 19.79
C ARG A 87 -4.24 -7.01 19.44
N ALA A 88 -5.51 -6.98 19.86
CA ALA A 88 -6.42 -5.90 19.52
C ALA A 88 -5.87 -4.50 19.91
N ASP A 89 -5.03 -4.44 20.95
CA ASP A 89 -4.33 -3.25 21.47
C ASP A 89 -2.98 -2.96 20.77
N SER A 90 -2.52 -3.82 19.87
CA SER A 90 -1.24 -3.63 19.19
C SER A 90 -1.33 -2.43 18.27
N PRO A 91 -0.40 -1.46 18.38
CA PRO A 91 -0.42 -0.28 17.53
C PRO A 91 -0.29 -0.70 16.07
N TRP A 92 -1.13 -0.11 15.23
CA TRP A 92 -1.15 -0.33 13.79
C TRP A 92 -1.06 1.00 13.07
N VAL A 93 -0.61 0.93 11.83
CA VAL A 93 -0.47 2.04 10.90
C VAL A 93 -1.48 1.81 9.79
N CYS A 94 -2.30 2.81 9.51
CA CYS A 94 -3.20 2.78 8.37
C CYS A 94 -2.41 3.13 7.11
N VAL A 95 -2.51 2.31 6.08
CA VAL A 95 -2.02 2.62 4.74
C VAL A 95 -3.23 2.74 3.83
N VAL A 96 -3.25 3.82 3.06
CA VAL A 96 -4.27 4.09 2.07
C VAL A 96 -3.67 3.86 0.70
N VAL A 97 -4.41 3.16 -0.15
CA VAL A 97 -4.12 2.97 -1.57
C VAL A 97 -5.25 3.61 -2.36
N ALA A 98 -4.89 4.45 -3.34
CA ALA A 98 -5.81 5.07 -4.26
C ALA A 98 -5.35 4.82 -5.70
N CYS A 99 -6.27 4.44 -6.57
CA CYS A 99 -5.98 4.20 -7.99
C CYS A 99 -7.19 4.47 -8.87
N ASP A 100 -6.93 4.82 -10.12
CA ASP A 100 -7.97 4.98 -11.15
C ASP A 100 -7.94 3.82 -12.16
N ARG A 101 -8.68 3.99 -13.26
CA ARG A 101 -8.70 3.04 -14.39
C ARG A 101 -7.73 3.41 -15.52
N ALA A 102 -7.21 4.64 -15.52
CA ALA A 102 -6.24 5.13 -16.48
C ALA A 102 -4.79 4.71 -16.13
N GLY A 103 -4.59 4.04 -15.00
CA GLY A 103 -3.29 3.55 -14.54
C GLY A 103 -2.61 4.48 -13.52
N GLY A 104 -3.29 5.55 -13.08
CA GLY A 104 -2.84 6.41 -12.00
C GLY A 104 -2.98 5.72 -10.64
N ALA A 105 -1.95 5.84 -9.80
CA ALA A 105 -1.92 5.21 -8.50
C ALA A 105 -1.08 6.02 -7.49
N THR A 106 -1.56 6.06 -6.25
CA THR A 106 -0.81 6.59 -5.11
C THR A 106 -1.07 5.75 -3.86
N SER A 107 -0.11 5.74 -2.94
CA SER A 107 -0.26 5.05 -1.67
C SER A 107 0.63 5.69 -0.60
N GLY A 108 0.15 5.68 0.64
CA GLY A 108 0.82 6.35 1.74
C GLY A 108 0.26 5.97 3.09
N SER A 109 1.05 6.20 4.14
CA SER A 109 0.60 6.10 5.52
C SER A 109 -0.38 7.22 5.87
N ALA A 110 -1.55 6.85 6.41
CA ALA A 110 -2.49 7.78 7.05
C ALA A 110 -2.24 7.91 8.57
N GLY A 111 -1.08 7.44 9.05
CA GLY A 111 -0.64 7.54 10.44
C GLY A 111 -1.03 6.32 11.29
N ARG A 112 -0.79 6.43 12.60
CA ARG A 112 -1.16 5.41 13.58
C ARG A 112 -2.66 5.46 13.86
N GLY A 113 -3.29 4.30 13.90
CA GLY A 113 -4.74 4.19 14.12
C GLY A 113 -5.54 4.65 12.91
N ARG A 114 -6.77 5.13 13.16
CA ARG A 114 -7.69 5.53 12.08
C ARG A 114 -7.15 6.75 11.32
N PRO A 115 -7.41 6.84 9.99
CA PRO A 115 -7.08 8.02 9.21
C PRO A 115 -7.64 9.31 9.83
N ARG A 116 -6.89 10.40 9.72
CA ARG A 116 -7.31 11.74 10.13
C ARG A 116 -7.36 12.65 8.90
N ALA A 117 -8.39 13.49 8.82
CA ALA A 117 -8.61 14.35 7.65
C ALA A 117 -7.41 15.27 7.35
N VAL A 118 -6.73 15.76 8.40
CA VAL A 118 -5.52 16.60 8.27
C VAL A 118 -4.42 15.85 7.52
N VAL A 119 -4.12 14.61 7.92
CA VAL A 119 -3.08 13.77 7.27
C VAL A 119 -3.45 13.49 5.81
N LEU A 120 -4.72 13.22 5.52
CA LEU A 120 -5.19 12.99 4.15
C LEU A 120 -5.07 14.24 3.28
N ARG A 121 -5.31 15.44 3.84
CA ARG A 121 -5.12 16.71 3.13
C ARG A 121 -3.65 17.00 2.83
N GLU A 122 -2.73 16.57 3.69
CA GLU A 122 -1.30 16.81 3.53
C GLU A 122 -0.67 16.01 2.38
N TRP A 123 -1.08 14.75 2.19
CA TRP A 123 -0.43 13.88 1.19
C TRP A 123 -1.36 13.26 0.15
N LEU A 124 -2.59 12.87 0.52
CA LEU A 124 -3.48 12.18 -0.41
C LEU A 124 -4.05 13.16 -1.43
N LEU A 125 -4.68 14.25 -0.98
CA LEU A 125 -5.33 15.19 -1.90
C LEU A 125 -4.36 15.90 -2.87
N PRO A 126 -3.12 16.26 -2.49
CA PRO A 126 -2.15 16.80 -3.43
C PRO A 126 -1.65 15.79 -4.46
N ALA A 127 -1.79 14.48 -4.20
CA ALA A 127 -1.36 13.41 -5.10
C ALA A 127 -2.42 13.02 -6.14
N LEU A 128 -3.61 13.62 -6.11
CA LEU A 128 -4.71 13.33 -7.03
C LEU A 128 -4.73 14.33 -8.20
N GLY A 129 -5.06 13.84 -9.40
CA GLY A 129 -5.44 14.69 -10.52
C GLY A 129 -6.83 15.28 -10.25
N ARG A 130 -6.95 16.61 -10.33
CA ARG A 130 -8.16 17.35 -9.95
C ARG A 130 -8.84 17.98 -11.16
N PRO A 131 -10.18 18.13 -11.16
CA PRO A 131 -11.13 17.60 -10.17
C PRO A 131 -11.27 16.08 -10.25
N CYS A 132 -11.64 15.42 -9.14
CA CYS A 132 -11.90 13.97 -9.13
C CYS A 132 -12.93 13.55 -8.09
N THR A 133 -13.49 12.35 -8.28
CA THR A 133 -14.34 11.67 -7.31
C THR A 133 -13.57 10.54 -6.66
N LEU A 134 -13.28 10.68 -5.36
CA LEU A 134 -12.77 9.60 -4.51
C LEU A 134 -13.91 8.67 -4.12
N VAL A 135 -13.73 7.37 -4.35
CA VAL A 135 -14.71 6.32 -4.07
C VAL A 135 -14.17 5.42 -2.97
N GLY A 136 -14.87 5.34 -1.83
CA GLY A 136 -14.46 4.50 -0.70
C GLY A 136 -15.65 3.94 0.08
N THR A 137 -15.44 2.92 0.89
CA THR A 137 -16.51 2.29 1.70
C THR A 137 -16.72 2.94 3.07
N ALA A 138 -15.88 3.92 3.43
CA ALA A 138 -16.01 4.65 4.69
C ALA A 138 -17.24 5.59 4.65
N GLY A 139 -17.88 5.80 5.80
CA GLY A 139 -19.13 6.57 5.88
C GLY A 139 -19.00 8.05 5.52
N ARG A 140 -20.14 8.72 5.31
CA ARG A 140 -20.23 10.17 5.02
C ARG A 140 -19.58 11.12 6.04
N TYR A 141 -19.35 10.67 7.27
CA TYR A 141 -18.64 11.43 8.33
C TYR A 141 -17.20 10.92 8.55
N SER A 142 -16.67 10.15 7.61
CA SER A 142 -15.30 9.63 7.68
C SER A 142 -14.26 10.75 7.48
N ALA A 143 -13.02 10.44 7.86
CA ALA A 143 -11.89 11.33 7.61
C ALA A 143 -11.72 11.69 6.12
N TYR A 144 -12.13 10.84 5.18
CA TYR A 144 -12.09 11.14 3.74
C TYR A 144 -13.13 12.17 3.34
N ALA A 145 -14.38 11.97 3.75
CA ALA A 145 -15.44 12.93 3.50
C ALA A 145 -15.10 14.31 4.10
N LEU A 146 -14.56 14.33 5.32
CA LEU A 146 -14.09 15.54 5.98
C LEU A 146 -12.83 16.14 5.34
N ALA A 147 -11.96 15.33 4.74
CA ALA A 147 -10.79 15.82 4.00
C ALA A 147 -11.19 16.51 2.70
N CYS A 148 -12.18 15.95 2.00
CA CYS A 148 -12.71 16.44 0.72
C CYS A 148 -13.65 17.64 0.87
N ALA A 149 -14.20 17.87 2.07
CA ALA A 149 -15.10 18.98 2.32
C ALA A 149 -14.46 20.33 1.95
N ARG A 150 -15.19 21.14 1.16
CA ARG A 150 -14.74 22.44 0.64
C ARG A 150 -13.50 22.35 -0.24
N THR A 151 -13.36 21.26 -1.00
CA THR A 151 -12.34 21.08 -2.03
C THR A 151 -13.00 20.73 -3.36
N ASP A 152 -12.21 20.68 -4.43
CA ASP A 152 -12.59 20.21 -5.76
C ASP A 152 -12.57 18.68 -5.91
N VAL A 153 -12.37 17.96 -4.80
CA VAL A 153 -12.46 16.51 -4.71
C VAL A 153 -13.80 16.13 -4.07
N VAL A 154 -14.57 15.29 -4.75
CA VAL A 154 -15.84 14.76 -4.24
C VAL A 154 -15.59 13.42 -3.57
N TYR A 155 -16.14 13.19 -2.37
CA TYR A 155 -16.13 11.86 -1.76
C TYR A 155 -17.46 11.15 -1.99
N HIS A 156 -17.41 9.99 -2.65
CA HIS A 156 -18.55 9.10 -2.85
C HIS A 156 -18.39 7.85 -1.98
N GLN A 157 -19.42 7.57 -1.17
CA GLN A 157 -19.47 6.35 -0.37
C GLN A 157 -19.99 5.18 -1.21
N ALA A 158 -19.09 4.28 -1.61
CA ALA A 158 -19.46 3.02 -2.21
C ALA A 158 -20.14 2.09 -1.20
N PRO A 159 -21.08 1.24 -1.64
CA PRO A 159 -21.66 0.21 -0.80
C PRO A 159 -20.58 -0.78 -0.34
N ARG A 160 -20.72 -1.31 0.87
CA ARG A 160 -19.78 -2.32 1.40
C ARG A 160 -19.87 -3.66 0.66
N HIS A 161 -21.05 -3.98 0.13
CA HIS A 161 -21.33 -5.22 -0.57
C HIS A 161 -21.74 -4.92 -2.01
N PRO A 162 -21.18 -5.62 -3.02
CA PRO A 162 -21.54 -5.41 -4.43
C PRO A 162 -23.03 -5.58 -4.71
N SER A 163 -23.73 -6.44 -3.96
CA SER A 163 -25.17 -6.66 -4.07
C SER A 163 -26.02 -5.44 -3.69
N ALA A 164 -25.44 -4.47 -2.97
CA ALA A 164 -26.09 -3.21 -2.61
C ALA A 164 -25.75 -2.08 -3.59
N ALA A 165 -25.04 -2.35 -4.68
CA ALA A 165 -24.75 -1.37 -5.73
C ALA A 165 -26.02 -0.96 -6.47
N ARG A 166 -26.14 0.33 -6.77
CA ARG A 166 -27.27 0.85 -7.54
C ARG A 166 -27.13 0.40 -8.99
N ARG A 167 -28.23 -0.04 -9.61
CA ARG A 167 -28.26 -0.38 -11.05
C ARG A 167 -27.75 0.82 -11.86
N GLY A 168 -26.74 0.58 -12.70
CA GLY A 168 -26.12 1.62 -13.55
C GLY A 168 -24.96 2.40 -12.91
N ALA A 169 -24.69 2.27 -11.60
CA ALA A 169 -23.63 3.03 -10.91
C ALA A 169 -22.30 2.27 -10.76
N PHE A 170 -22.02 1.30 -11.65
CA PHE A 170 -20.93 0.32 -11.52
C PHE A 170 -19.54 0.92 -11.24
N LEU A 171 -19.26 2.11 -11.80
CA LEU A 171 -17.96 2.75 -11.64
C LEU A 171 -17.78 3.46 -10.30
N LEU A 172 -18.86 4.05 -9.77
CA LEU A 172 -18.88 4.78 -8.49
C LEU A 172 -19.12 3.85 -7.30
N ASP A 173 -19.73 2.70 -7.50
CA ASP A 173 -20.05 1.77 -6.42
C ASP A 173 -19.00 0.64 -6.25
N SER A 174 -17.83 0.76 -6.86
CA SER A 174 -16.75 -0.24 -6.81
C SER A 174 -15.46 0.30 -6.17
N THR A 175 -14.83 -0.52 -5.33
CA THR A 175 -13.47 -0.31 -4.79
C THR A 175 -12.55 -1.49 -5.12
N ALA A 176 -12.93 -2.32 -6.10
CA ALA A 176 -12.30 -3.61 -6.36
C ALA A 176 -10.84 -3.49 -6.82
N ARG A 177 -10.48 -2.46 -7.59
CA ARG A 177 -9.10 -2.25 -8.06
C ARG A 177 -8.20 -1.86 -6.91
N ALA A 178 -8.66 -0.93 -6.07
CA ALA A 178 -7.91 -0.51 -4.88
C ALA A 178 -7.73 -1.68 -3.90
N GLN A 179 -8.76 -2.52 -3.72
CA GLN A 179 -8.68 -3.76 -2.94
C GLN A 179 -7.67 -4.76 -3.53
N ALA A 180 -7.71 -4.98 -4.84
CA ALA A 180 -6.75 -5.85 -5.53
C ALA A 180 -5.31 -5.35 -5.35
N ARG A 181 -5.07 -4.04 -5.47
CA ARG A 181 -3.76 -3.43 -5.25
C ARG A 181 -3.28 -3.57 -3.80
N VAL A 182 -4.18 -3.45 -2.82
CA VAL A 182 -3.88 -3.78 -1.40
C VAL A 182 -3.44 -5.24 -1.25
N VAL A 183 -4.13 -6.19 -1.90
CA VAL A 183 -3.74 -7.61 -1.86
C VAL A 183 -2.34 -7.82 -2.46
N ARG A 184 -2.05 -7.22 -3.62
CA ARG A 184 -0.71 -7.28 -4.25
C ARG A 184 0.36 -6.68 -3.34
N LEU A 185 0.11 -5.51 -2.77
CA LEU A 185 1.01 -4.86 -1.81
C LEU A 185 1.33 -5.76 -0.62
N ARG A 186 0.30 -6.36 0.01
CA ARG A 186 0.49 -7.25 1.17
C ARG A 186 1.29 -8.49 0.78
N THR A 187 1.00 -9.09 -0.36
CA THR A 187 1.74 -10.24 -0.89
C THR A 187 3.20 -9.87 -1.16
N TRP A 188 3.44 -8.72 -1.76
CA TRP A 188 4.78 -8.23 -2.07
C TRP A 188 5.61 -7.96 -0.81
N LEU A 189 5.03 -7.30 0.19
CA LEU A 189 5.71 -6.98 1.44
C LEU A 189 6.12 -8.22 2.27
N ARG A 190 5.46 -9.38 2.09
CA ARG A 190 5.83 -10.62 2.79
C ARG A 190 7.28 -11.04 2.53
N ARG A 191 7.83 -10.71 1.36
CA ARG A 191 9.22 -10.99 0.95
C ARG A 191 10.26 -10.40 1.92
N PHE A 192 9.94 -9.30 2.61
CA PHE A 192 10.87 -8.57 3.48
C PHE A 192 10.79 -8.95 4.96
N ARG A 193 9.91 -9.90 5.32
CA ARG A 193 9.72 -10.37 6.71
C ARG A 193 9.52 -9.20 7.70
N GLY A 194 8.62 -8.29 7.31
CA GLY A 194 8.28 -7.08 8.06
C GLY A 194 9.25 -5.91 7.80
N VAL A 195 8.67 -4.73 7.62
CA VAL A 195 9.37 -3.45 7.43
C VAL A 195 9.19 -2.61 8.70
N ALA A 196 10.15 -1.75 9.03
CA ALA A 196 9.98 -0.79 10.13
C ALA A 196 9.04 0.33 9.67
N THR A 197 8.14 0.80 10.54
CA THR A 197 7.17 1.86 10.21
C THR A 197 7.85 3.09 9.60
N ARG A 198 9.02 3.48 10.13
CA ARG A 198 9.80 4.63 9.63
C ARG A 198 10.25 4.52 8.16
N TYR A 199 10.22 3.33 7.59
CA TYR A 199 10.57 3.07 6.19
C TYR A 199 9.37 2.61 5.36
N LEU A 200 8.17 2.53 5.95
CA LEU A 200 7.02 1.95 5.28
C LEU A 200 6.69 2.72 4.00
N ASP A 201 6.63 4.05 4.06
CA ASP A 201 6.30 4.88 2.90
C ASP A 201 7.30 4.69 1.74
N ASN A 202 8.59 4.54 2.04
CA ASN A 202 9.60 4.23 1.03
C ASN A 202 9.32 2.89 0.32
N TYR A 203 8.84 1.89 1.06
CA TYR A 203 8.46 0.60 0.48
C TYR A 203 7.12 0.68 -0.26
N LEU A 204 6.20 1.56 0.14
CA LEU A 204 4.97 1.83 -0.60
C LEU A 204 5.27 2.45 -1.97
N ARG A 205 6.18 3.42 -2.01
CA ARG A 205 6.67 4.03 -3.26
C ARG A 205 7.41 3.02 -4.13
N TRP A 206 8.27 2.20 -3.55
CA TRP A 206 8.93 1.12 -4.28
C TRP A 206 7.95 0.10 -4.83
N HIS A 207 6.94 -0.29 -4.05
CA HIS A 207 5.88 -1.18 -4.55
C HIS A 207 5.18 -0.55 -5.75
N LEU A 208 4.76 0.73 -5.66
CA LEU A 208 4.19 1.44 -6.81
C LEU A 208 5.14 1.43 -8.01
N ALA A 209 6.45 1.61 -7.82
CA ALA A 209 7.43 1.56 -8.91
C ALA A 209 7.51 0.22 -9.64
N VAL A 210 7.22 -0.89 -8.97
CA VAL A 210 7.35 -2.24 -9.55
C VAL A 210 6.01 -2.96 -9.78
N ASP A 211 4.90 -2.40 -9.29
CA ASP A 211 3.57 -2.99 -9.43
C ASP A 211 3.04 -2.72 -10.84
N ALA A 212 3.36 -3.61 -11.77
CA ALA A 212 2.69 -3.68 -13.06
C ALA A 212 1.23 -4.07 -12.82
N GLU A 213 0.33 -3.08 -12.76
CA GLU A 213 -1.08 -3.37 -12.84
C GLU A 213 -1.34 -4.06 -14.18
N PRO A 214 -1.98 -5.25 -14.21
CA PRO A 214 -2.30 -5.87 -15.48
C PRO A 214 -3.16 -4.89 -16.27
N THR A 215 -2.58 -4.32 -17.32
CA THR A 215 -3.25 -3.45 -18.28
C THR A 215 -4.19 -4.32 -19.10
N GLY A 216 -5.32 -4.67 -18.49
CA GLY A 216 -6.35 -5.50 -19.08
C GLY A 216 -7.70 -4.89 -18.76
N LEU A 217 -8.37 -4.38 -19.79
CA LEU A 217 -9.82 -4.31 -19.84
C LEU A 217 -10.36 -5.73 -19.63
N VAL A 218 -10.60 -6.12 -18.38
CA VAL A 218 -11.40 -7.30 -18.08
C VAL A 218 -12.80 -6.79 -17.78
N GLY A 219 -13.67 -6.91 -18.79
CA GLY A 219 -15.11 -6.67 -18.66
C GLY A 219 -15.76 -7.56 -17.60
N PRO A 220 -17.04 -7.33 -17.27
CA PRO A 220 -17.67 -7.91 -16.11
C PRO A 220 -18.10 -9.35 -16.39
N ALA A 221 -17.28 -10.34 -16.05
CA ALA A 221 -17.74 -11.69 -15.72
C ALA A 221 -16.58 -12.53 -15.16
N GLY A 222 -16.75 -13.06 -13.96
CA GLY A 222 -16.17 -14.32 -13.50
C GLY A 222 -14.66 -14.53 -13.68
N GLY A 223 -13.85 -13.99 -12.76
CA GLY A 223 -12.42 -14.37 -12.72
C GLY A 223 -11.72 -14.26 -11.36
N TRP A 224 -12.32 -13.60 -10.37
CA TRP A 224 -11.66 -13.33 -9.09
C TRP A 224 -12.30 -14.08 -7.90
N ALA A 225 -13.27 -14.96 -8.16
CA ALA A 225 -13.99 -15.68 -7.12
C ALA A 225 -13.37 -17.03 -6.69
N LEU A 226 -12.30 -17.53 -7.33
CA LEU A 226 -11.84 -18.92 -7.07
C LEU A 226 -10.34 -19.14 -6.89
N VAL A 227 -9.50 -18.11 -6.78
CA VAL A 227 -8.06 -18.29 -6.44
C VAL A 227 -7.79 -17.73 -5.05
N GLY A 228 -8.07 -18.52 -4.02
CA GLY A 228 -7.71 -18.14 -2.65
C GLY A 228 -8.29 -18.97 -1.50
N LEU A 229 -9.28 -19.83 -1.73
CA LEU A 229 -9.70 -20.86 -0.77
C LEU A 229 -8.98 -22.18 -1.03
N GLY A 230 -7.64 -22.10 -1.08
CA GLY A 230 -6.76 -23.27 -1.01
C GLY A 230 -6.32 -23.45 0.43
N ARG A 231 -6.75 -24.56 1.04
CA ARG A 231 -6.38 -25.03 2.39
C ARG A 231 -4.93 -24.68 2.75
N ILE A 232 -4.75 -24.01 3.89
CA ILE A 232 -3.47 -23.87 4.57
C ILE A 232 -3.17 -25.24 5.23
N PRO A 233 -2.12 -25.98 4.84
CA PRO A 233 -1.65 -27.09 5.66
C PRO A 233 -1.02 -26.52 6.94
N ARG A 234 -1.27 -27.22 8.04
CA ARG A 234 -0.91 -26.87 9.43
C ARG A 234 0.56 -26.56 9.62
#